data_AF-A0A5R9BBR5-F1
#
_entry.id   AF-A0A5R9BBR5-F1
#
_cell.length_a   1.000
_cell.length_b   1.000
_cell.length_c   1.000
_cell.angle_alpha   90.00
_cell.angle_beta   90.00
_cell.angle_gamma   90.00
#
_symmetry.space_group_name_H-M   'P 1'
#
loop_
_entity.id
_entity.type
_entity.pdbx_description
1 polymer ?
#
loop_
_entity_poly.entity_id
_entity_poly.type
_entity_poly.pdbx_seq_one_letter_code
_entity_poly.pdbx_strand_id
1 'polypeptide(L)'
;MMLRYLRTFFSTVFTPLARLLLRLGLTPNAVTVIGTAGVSLGALIFYPLGQLFWGTVVITLFVFSDLVDGLMARLGDKKSEIGGFLDSVFDRIQDSAVFLGLMLWFFGTGDDYWIGVSASVCLILGLLVSYIRARAESLGYDANTGIAERPERMVLTLVFTGFIGLGVPQTALLVVLTLLAAASLITVIQRIATVIRQAR
;
A
#
# COMPACT_ATOMS: atom_id res chain seq x y z
N MET A 1 -20.81 -4.19 -1.38
CA MET A 1 -21.35 -4.84 -2.60
C MET A 1 -20.47 -4.57 -3.84
N MET A 2 -20.10 -3.32 -4.13
CA MET A 2 -19.24 -2.92 -5.27
C MET A 2 -17.82 -3.54 -5.25
N LEU A 3 -17.17 -3.60 -4.08
CA LEU A 3 -15.84 -4.22 -3.90
C LEU A 3 -15.83 -5.72 -4.24
N ARG A 4 -16.96 -6.42 -4.09
CA ARG A 4 -17.06 -7.86 -4.40
C ARG A 4 -17.06 -8.10 -5.90
N TYR A 5 -17.75 -7.26 -6.67
CA TYR A 5 -17.75 -7.31 -8.14
C TYR A 5 -16.39 -6.96 -8.74
N LEU A 6 -15.72 -5.92 -8.22
CA LEU A 6 -14.36 -5.57 -8.63
C LEU A 6 -13.38 -6.71 -8.34
N ARG A 7 -13.45 -7.31 -7.14
CA ARG A 7 -12.60 -8.45 -6.79
C ARG A 7 -12.81 -9.64 -7.70
N THR A 8 -14.06 -9.97 -8.03
CA THR A 8 -14.38 -11.05 -8.97
C THR A 8 -13.89 -10.72 -10.39
N PHE A 9 -14.09 -9.49 -10.86
CA PHE A 9 -13.60 -9.04 -12.16
C PHE A 9 -12.07 -9.17 -12.26
N PHE A 10 -11.33 -8.56 -11.33
CA PHE A 10 -9.87 -8.64 -11.31
C PHE A 10 -9.38 -10.09 -11.16
N SER A 11 -10.04 -10.89 -10.34
CA SER A 11 -9.71 -12.32 -10.22
C SER A 11 -9.81 -13.03 -11.57
N THR A 12 -10.89 -12.80 -12.33
CA THR A 12 -11.08 -13.39 -13.66
C THR A 12 -10.01 -12.91 -14.65
N VAL A 13 -9.72 -11.61 -14.67
CA VAL A 13 -8.73 -11.00 -15.57
C VAL A 13 -7.31 -11.50 -15.29
N PHE A 14 -6.92 -11.64 -14.02
CA PHE A 14 -5.57 -12.04 -13.62
C PHE A 14 -5.38 -13.56 -13.47
N THR A 15 -6.44 -14.35 -13.48
CA THR A 15 -6.35 -15.83 -13.40
C THR A 15 -5.47 -16.45 -14.49
N PRO A 16 -5.56 -16.06 -15.79
CA PRO A 16 -4.68 -16.59 -16.83
C PRO A 16 -3.19 -16.32 -16.54
N LEU A 17 -2.87 -15.12 -16.06
CA LEU A 17 -1.52 -14.73 -15.67
C LEU A 17 -1.03 -15.58 -14.49
N ALA A 18 -1.84 -15.73 -13.44
CA ALA A 18 -1.50 -16.57 -12.29
C ALA A 18 -1.21 -18.03 -12.70
N ARG A 19 -2.02 -18.60 -13.60
CA ARG A 19 -1.78 -19.96 -14.14
C ARG A 19 -0.49 -20.04 -14.96
N LEU A 20 -0.21 -19.02 -15.76
CA LEU A 20 1.03 -18.96 -16.55
C LEU A 20 2.25 -18.93 -15.63
N LEU A 21 2.27 -18.06 -14.62
CA LEU A 21 3.39 -17.95 -13.68
C LEU A 21 3.61 -19.27 -12.89
N LEU A 22 2.53 -19.93 -12.47
CA LEU A 22 2.62 -21.26 -11.85
C LEU A 22 3.20 -22.31 -12.82
N ARG A 23 2.82 -22.29 -14.10
CA ARG A 23 3.40 -23.19 -15.14
C ARG A 23 4.88 -22.90 -15.41
N LEU A 24 5.30 -21.65 -15.26
CA LEU A 24 6.71 -21.24 -15.34
C LEU A 24 7.50 -21.61 -14.07
N GLY A 25 6.88 -22.24 -13.07
CA GLY A 25 7.53 -22.69 -11.84
C GLY A 25 7.70 -21.61 -10.77
N LEU A 26 7.12 -20.42 -10.96
CA LEU A 26 7.17 -19.35 -9.97
C LEU A 26 6.29 -19.69 -8.76
N THR A 27 6.78 -19.33 -7.58
CA THR A 27 6.01 -19.44 -6.33
C THR A 27 5.28 -18.13 -6.04
N PRO A 28 4.16 -18.15 -5.29
CA PRO A 28 3.49 -16.93 -4.84
C PRO A 28 4.46 -15.94 -4.17
N ASN A 29 5.27 -16.44 -3.23
CA ASN A 29 6.25 -15.61 -2.52
C ASN A 29 7.29 -14.96 -3.46
N ALA A 30 7.71 -15.66 -4.52
CA ALA A 30 8.62 -15.07 -5.51
C ALA A 30 7.95 -13.89 -6.23
N VAL A 31 6.66 -14.00 -6.56
CA VAL A 31 5.89 -12.92 -7.18
C VAL A 31 5.72 -11.74 -6.21
N THR A 32 5.46 -11.98 -4.93
CA THR A 32 5.41 -10.94 -3.89
C THR A 32 6.73 -10.16 -3.80
N VAL A 33 7.87 -10.86 -3.81
CA VAL A 33 9.21 -10.25 -3.76
C VAL A 33 9.48 -9.41 -5.01
N ILE A 34 9.19 -9.93 -6.20
CA ILE A 34 9.38 -9.22 -7.47
C ILE A 34 8.47 -7.98 -7.54
N GLY A 35 7.21 -8.14 -7.14
CA GLY A 35 6.23 -7.06 -7.00
C GLY A 35 6.75 -5.93 -6.13
N THR A 36 7.19 -6.29 -4.93
CA THR A 36 7.71 -5.33 -3.96
C THR A 36 8.95 -4.62 -4.46
N ALA A 37 9.89 -5.35 -5.06
CA ALA A 37 11.06 -4.75 -5.68
C ALA A 37 10.66 -3.75 -6.79
N GLY A 38 9.68 -4.11 -7.64
CA GLY A 38 9.18 -3.22 -8.69
C GLY A 38 8.51 -1.96 -8.15
N VAL A 39 7.68 -2.07 -7.11
CA VAL A 39 7.09 -0.92 -6.42
C VAL A 39 8.17 -0.03 -5.80
N SER A 40 9.11 -0.63 -5.06
CA SER A 40 10.17 0.12 -4.38
C SER A 40 11.11 0.82 -5.36
N LEU A 41 11.56 0.14 -6.41
CA LEU A 41 12.40 0.74 -7.45
C LEU A 41 11.62 1.80 -8.23
N GLY A 42 10.35 1.56 -8.56
CA GLY A 42 9.47 2.53 -9.19
C GLY A 42 9.39 3.83 -8.39
N ALA A 43 9.10 3.73 -7.10
CA ALA A 43 9.00 4.88 -6.22
C ALA A 43 10.35 5.58 -5.99
N LEU A 44 11.39 4.83 -5.65
CA LEU A 44 12.68 5.39 -5.21
C LEU A 44 13.57 5.85 -6.36
N ILE A 45 13.25 5.49 -7.60
CA ILE A 45 13.96 6.00 -8.79
C ILE A 45 13.14 7.11 -9.45
N PHE A 46 11.88 6.85 -9.83
CA PHE A 46 11.14 7.80 -10.66
C PHE A 46 10.65 9.02 -9.88
N TYR A 47 10.20 8.88 -8.62
CA TYR A 47 9.70 10.03 -7.88
C TYR A 47 10.81 11.06 -7.58
N PRO A 48 12.00 10.67 -7.06
CA PRO A 48 13.09 11.63 -6.87
C PRO A 48 13.57 12.31 -8.17
N LEU A 49 13.39 11.66 -9.33
CA LEU A 49 13.68 12.23 -10.64
C LEU A 49 12.57 13.16 -11.18
N GLY A 50 11.49 13.37 -10.42
CA GLY A 50 10.33 14.17 -10.84
C GLY A 50 9.41 13.50 -11.84
N GLN A 51 9.66 12.23 -12.17
CA GLN A 51 8.85 11.44 -13.11
C GLN A 51 7.62 10.86 -12.40
N LEU A 52 6.81 11.72 -11.77
CA LEU A 52 5.71 11.29 -10.89
C LEU A 52 4.69 10.42 -11.62
N PHE A 53 4.25 10.82 -12.82
CA PHE A 53 3.29 10.03 -13.59
C PHE A 53 3.84 8.65 -13.96
N TRP A 54 5.03 8.59 -14.54
CA TRP A 54 5.63 7.31 -14.96
C TRP A 54 6.00 6.42 -13.76
N GLY A 55 6.48 7.02 -12.66
CA GLY A 55 6.68 6.32 -11.40
C GLY A 55 5.39 5.70 -10.89
N THR A 56 4.28 6.46 -10.90
CA THR A 56 2.96 5.96 -10.51
C THR A 56 2.53 4.80 -11.42
N VAL A 57 2.69 4.91 -12.74
CA VAL A 57 2.35 3.83 -13.69
C VAL A 57 3.14 2.56 -13.36
N VAL A 58 4.46 2.67 -13.17
CA VAL A 58 5.31 1.53 -12.81
C VAL A 58 4.85 0.92 -11.48
N ILE A 59 4.65 1.73 -10.45
CA ILE A 59 4.19 1.25 -9.14
C ILE A 59 2.84 0.54 -9.28
N THR A 60 1.87 1.14 -9.95
CA THR A 60 0.53 0.54 -10.13
C THR A 60 0.60 -0.81 -10.86
N LEU A 61 1.46 -0.95 -11.88
CA LEU A 61 1.65 -2.23 -12.56
C LEU A 61 2.18 -3.32 -11.62
N PHE A 62 3.10 -2.96 -10.73
CA PHE A 62 3.66 -3.91 -9.78
C PHE A 62 2.77 -4.16 -8.56
N VAL A 63 1.96 -3.20 -8.09
CA VAL A 63 0.99 -3.42 -7.00
C VAL A 63 -0.02 -4.54 -7.34
N PHE A 64 -0.32 -4.77 -8.62
CA PHE A 64 -1.16 -5.89 -9.03
C PHE A 64 -0.53 -7.27 -8.78
N SER A 65 0.78 -7.35 -8.46
CA SER A 65 1.42 -8.61 -8.05
C SER A 65 0.73 -9.24 -6.85
N ASP A 66 0.23 -8.45 -5.91
CA ASP A 66 -0.41 -8.91 -4.67
C ASP A 66 -1.79 -9.54 -4.95
N LEU A 67 -2.43 -9.14 -6.06
CA LEU A 67 -3.62 -9.86 -6.54
C LEU A 67 -3.23 -11.19 -7.20
N VAL A 68 -2.14 -11.19 -7.96
CA VAL A 68 -1.67 -12.35 -8.71
C VAL A 68 -1.12 -13.43 -7.78
N ASP A 69 -0.30 -13.08 -6.80
CA ASP A 69 0.25 -14.05 -5.84
C ASP A 69 -0.85 -14.69 -4.97
N GLY A 70 -1.87 -13.93 -4.57
CA GLY A 70 -3.02 -14.42 -3.83
C GLY A 70 -3.87 -15.38 -4.65
N LEU A 71 -4.00 -15.14 -5.97
CA LEU A 71 -4.60 -16.08 -6.90
C LEU A 71 -3.73 -17.33 -7.06
N MET A 72 -2.41 -17.17 -7.19
CA MET A 72 -1.48 -18.30 -7.30
C MET A 72 -1.51 -19.18 -6.05
N ALA A 73 -1.55 -18.60 -4.86
CA ALA A 73 -1.63 -19.32 -3.59
C ALA A 73 -2.94 -20.11 -3.47
N ARG A 74 -4.06 -19.57 -3.96
CA ARG A 74 -5.35 -20.27 -4.00
C ARG A 74 -5.38 -21.38 -5.05
N LEU A 75 -4.87 -21.12 -6.25
CA LEU A 75 -4.88 -22.09 -7.35
C LEU A 75 -3.90 -23.24 -7.11
N GLY A 76 -2.76 -22.96 -6.48
CA GLY A 76 -1.73 -23.95 -6.17
C GLY A 76 -1.90 -24.65 -4.82
N ASP A 77 -2.96 -24.34 -4.07
CA ASP A 77 -3.20 -24.81 -2.70
C ASP A 77 -2.00 -24.57 -1.73
N LYS A 78 -1.35 -23.42 -1.89
CA LYS A 78 -0.13 -23.03 -1.15
C LYS A 78 -0.39 -21.95 -0.09
N LYS A 79 -1.56 -21.96 0.55
CA LYS A 79 -1.80 -21.05 1.69
C LYS A 79 -0.91 -21.46 2.85
N SER A 80 -0.03 -20.56 3.29
CA SER A 80 0.87 -20.79 4.42
C SER A 80 0.93 -19.57 5.32
N GLU A 81 1.18 -19.81 6.61
CA GLU A 81 1.40 -18.74 7.60
C GLU A 81 2.59 -17.86 7.22
N ILE A 82 3.66 -18.48 6.70
CA ILE A 82 4.85 -17.77 6.19
C ILE A 82 4.46 -16.83 5.05
N GLY A 83 3.60 -17.27 4.12
CA GLY A 83 3.12 -16.42 3.03
C GLY A 83 2.37 -15.19 3.53
N GLY A 84 1.45 -15.36 4.48
CA GLY A 84 0.72 -14.23 5.09
C GLY A 84 1.63 -13.29 5.88
N PHE A 85 2.66 -13.82 6.55
CA PHE A 85 3.69 -13.01 7.20
C PHE A 85 4.50 -12.18 6.20
N LEU A 86 4.98 -12.81 5.12
CA LEU A 86 5.76 -12.13 4.09
C LEU A 86 4.96 -11.04 3.38
N ASP A 87 3.74 -11.35 2.94
CA ASP A 87 2.79 -10.39 2.34
C ASP A 87 2.63 -9.15 3.23
N SER A 88 2.38 -9.39 4.51
CA SER A 88 2.35 -8.33 5.52
C SER A 88 3.64 -7.49 5.57
N VAL A 89 4.81 -8.11 5.67
CA VAL A 89 6.07 -7.35 5.75
C VAL A 89 6.34 -6.55 4.48
N PHE A 90 6.13 -7.18 3.31
CA PHE A 90 6.38 -6.57 2.01
C PHE A 90 5.42 -5.42 1.70
N ASP A 91 4.16 -5.50 2.10
CA ASP A 91 3.21 -4.39 2.07
C ASP A 91 3.75 -3.13 2.76
N ARG A 92 4.40 -3.30 3.92
CA ARG A 92 4.98 -2.19 4.68
C ARG A 92 6.21 -1.61 3.98
N ILE A 93 7.01 -2.45 3.31
CA ILE A 93 8.15 -2.01 2.49
C ILE A 93 7.66 -1.20 1.29
N GLN A 94 6.62 -1.69 0.60
CA GLN A 94 6.01 -0.99 -0.54
C GLN A 94 5.46 0.38 -0.13
N ASP A 95 4.61 0.43 0.89
CA ASP A 95 4.05 1.68 1.42
C ASP A 95 5.19 2.65 1.79
N SER A 96 6.21 2.16 2.51
CA SER A 96 7.35 2.99 2.92
C SER A 96 8.14 3.55 1.73
N ALA A 97 8.38 2.74 0.69
CA ALA A 97 9.10 3.19 -0.49
C ALA A 97 8.33 4.28 -1.26
N VAL A 98 7.01 4.13 -1.40
CA VAL A 98 6.13 5.13 -2.06
C VAL A 98 6.20 6.47 -1.32
N PHE A 99 5.97 6.47 -0.01
CA PHE A 99 6.01 7.72 0.77
C PHE A 99 7.42 8.31 0.84
N LEU A 100 8.46 7.48 0.96
CA LEU A 100 9.85 7.96 0.94
C LEU A 100 10.21 8.60 -0.41
N GLY A 101 9.79 8.00 -1.53
CA GLY A 101 10.01 8.57 -2.86
C GLY A 101 9.35 9.95 -3.01
N LEU A 102 8.12 10.11 -2.48
CA LEU A 102 7.44 11.40 -2.42
C LEU A 102 8.19 12.41 -1.55
N MET A 103 8.63 12.00 -0.36
CA MET A 103 9.41 12.85 0.54
C MET A 103 10.70 13.34 -0.13
N LEU A 104 11.45 12.45 -0.79
CA LEU A 104 12.68 12.80 -1.50
C LEU A 104 12.44 13.83 -2.62
N TRP A 105 11.34 13.70 -3.35
CA TRP A 105 10.96 14.68 -4.38
C TRP A 105 10.56 16.03 -3.77
N PHE A 106 9.60 16.03 -2.83
CA PHE A 106 8.98 17.25 -2.34
C PHE A 106 9.80 18.04 -1.32
N PHE A 107 10.71 17.38 -0.58
CA PHE A 107 11.75 18.08 0.19
C PHE A 107 12.94 18.51 -0.67
N GLY A 108 13.06 17.97 -1.89
CA GLY A 108 14.09 18.31 -2.84
C GLY A 108 13.58 19.28 -3.90
N THR A 109 13.73 18.89 -5.16
CA THR A 109 13.46 19.72 -6.35
C THR A 109 11.98 19.95 -6.65
N GLY A 110 11.07 19.19 -6.03
CA GLY A 110 9.63 19.39 -6.14
C GLY A 110 9.11 20.60 -5.36
N ASP A 111 9.91 21.13 -4.43
CA ASP A 111 9.76 22.40 -3.69
C ASP A 111 8.36 22.66 -3.09
N ASP A 112 7.73 21.63 -2.53
CA ASP A 112 6.53 21.79 -1.69
C ASP A 112 6.74 21.08 -0.35
N TYR A 113 7.29 21.84 0.58
CA TYR A 113 7.62 21.36 1.92
C TYR A 113 6.42 20.73 2.64
N TRP A 114 5.22 21.27 2.46
CA TRP A 114 4.03 20.79 3.16
C TRP A 114 3.54 19.45 2.62
N ILE A 115 3.70 19.19 1.33
CA ILE A 115 3.44 17.86 0.77
C ILE A 115 4.44 16.84 1.33
N GLY A 116 5.73 17.21 1.44
CA GLY A 116 6.75 16.36 2.07
C GLY A 116 6.41 16.02 3.52
N VAL A 117 5.98 17.00 4.31
CA VAL A 117 5.52 16.79 5.70
C VAL A 117 4.29 15.88 5.74
N SER A 118 3.28 16.14 4.92
CA SER A 118 2.05 15.33 4.88
C SER A 118 2.32 13.88 4.45
N ALA A 119 3.24 13.66 3.51
CA ALA A 119 3.70 12.32 3.13
C ALA A 119 4.41 11.61 4.30
N SER A 120 5.26 12.32 5.03
CA SER A 120 5.97 11.81 6.21
C SER A 120 5.00 11.39 7.32
N VAL A 121 3.98 12.22 7.59
CA VAL A 121 2.94 11.93 8.58
C VAL A 121 2.09 10.73 8.14
N CYS A 122 1.72 10.65 6.86
CA CYS A 122 1.00 9.49 6.32
C CYS A 122 1.78 8.19 6.49
N LEU A 123 3.09 8.21 6.24
CA LEU A 123 3.97 7.05 6.45
C LEU A 123 3.94 6.61 7.92
N ILE A 124 4.21 7.53 8.85
CA ILE A 124 4.27 7.23 10.29
C ILE A 124 2.93 6.67 10.77
N LEU A 125 1.83 7.34 10.45
CA LEU A 125 0.49 6.91 10.87
C LEU A 125 0.09 5.59 10.21
N GLY A 126 0.41 5.37 8.93
CA GLY A 126 0.14 4.12 8.23
C GLY A 126 0.86 2.91 8.85
N LEU A 127 2.12 3.10 9.25
CA LEU A 127 2.89 2.10 9.99
C LEU A 127 2.29 1.85 11.39
N LEU A 128 1.88 2.90 12.10
CA LEU A 128 1.23 2.77 13.42
C LEU A 128 -0.10 2.02 13.32
N VAL A 129 -0.95 2.34 12.33
CA VAL A 129 -2.21 1.62 12.08
C VAL A 129 -1.93 0.12 11.97
N SER A 130 -0.94 -0.27 11.16
CA SER A 130 -0.56 -1.67 10.94
C SER A 130 0.04 -2.31 12.20
N TYR A 131 0.94 -1.61 12.89
CA TYR A 131 1.62 -2.10 14.08
C TYR A 131 0.66 -2.33 15.26
N ILE A 132 -0.26 -1.40 15.51
CA ILE A 132 -1.23 -1.53 16.61
C ILE A 132 -2.08 -2.79 16.42
N ARG A 133 -2.51 -3.07 15.18
CA ARG A 133 -3.25 -4.31 14.88
C ARG A 133 -2.42 -5.55 15.14
N ALA A 134 -1.21 -5.62 14.57
CA ALA A 134 -0.33 -6.77 14.78
C ALA A 134 0.01 -6.98 16.27
N ARG A 135 0.22 -5.89 17.01
CA ARG A 135 0.49 -5.95 18.46
C ARG A 135 -0.73 -6.41 19.25
N ALA A 136 -1.92 -5.91 18.91
CA ALA A 136 -3.16 -6.35 19.53
C ALA A 136 -3.38 -7.86 19.33
N GLU A 137 -3.26 -8.33 18.08
CA GLU A 137 -3.41 -9.75 17.73
C GLU A 137 -2.38 -10.62 18.49
N SER A 138 -1.13 -10.16 18.64
CA SER A 138 -0.09 -10.87 19.42
C SER A 138 -0.40 -10.99 20.92
N LEU A 139 -1.27 -10.12 21.44
CA LEU A 139 -1.73 -10.12 22.83
C LEU A 139 -3.09 -10.82 22.99
N GLY A 140 -3.66 -11.36 21.92
CA GLY A 140 -4.97 -12.01 21.91
C GLY A 140 -6.17 -11.04 21.82
N TYR A 141 -5.94 -9.76 21.49
CA TYR A 141 -6.98 -8.77 21.28
C TYR A 141 -7.29 -8.58 19.79
N ASP A 142 -8.54 -8.22 19.46
CA ASP A 142 -8.93 -7.86 18.09
C ASP A 142 -8.92 -6.34 17.91
N ALA A 143 -8.15 -5.86 16.92
CA ALA A 143 -8.10 -4.44 16.55
C ALA A 143 -8.43 -4.22 15.07
N ASN A 144 -9.30 -5.05 14.49
CA ASN A 144 -9.81 -4.89 13.13
C ASN A 144 -10.91 -3.82 13.03
N THR A 145 -10.64 -2.64 13.59
CA THR A 145 -11.47 -1.43 13.50
C THR A 145 -10.69 -0.32 12.78
N GLY A 146 -11.38 0.73 12.32
CA GLY A 146 -10.76 1.86 11.63
C GLY A 146 -11.58 2.39 10.47
N ILE A 147 -11.36 3.66 10.12
CA ILE A 147 -11.94 4.29 8.93
C ILE A 147 -10.95 4.38 7.76
N ALA A 148 -9.65 4.33 8.04
CA ALA A 148 -8.59 4.38 7.05
C ALA A 148 -7.89 3.03 6.98
N GLU A 149 -8.19 2.26 5.92
CA GLU A 149 -7.45 1.04 5.61
C GLU A 149 -6.30 1.35 4.64
N ARG A 150 -5.46 0.33 4.44
CA ARG A 150 -4.28 0.42 3.55
C ARG A 150 -4.67 0.70 2.09
N PRO A 151 -5.66 0.01 1.48
CA PRO A 151 -5.95 0.17 0.06
C PRO A 151 -6.35 1.60 -0.31
N GLU A 152 -7.17 2.27 0.50
CA GLU A 152 -7.62 3.64 0.24
C GLU A 152 -6.43 4.61 0.27
N ARG A 153 -5.55 4.46 1.26
CA ARG A 153 -4.34 5.30 1.37
C ARG A 153 -3.43 5.12 0.17
N MET A 154 -3.15 3.88 -0.23
CA MET A 154 -2.29 3.59 -1.39
C MET A 154 -2.91 4.11 -2.68
N VAL A 155 -4.19 3.80 -2.95
CA VAL A 155 -4.87 4.21 -4.19
C VAL A 155 -4.95 5.73 -4.32
N LEU A 156 -5.40 6.42 -3.28
CA LEU A 156 -5.53 7.89 -3.33
C LEU A 156 -4.16 8.57 -3.47
N THR A 157 -3.13 8.06 -2.78
CA THR A 157 -1.77 8.61 -2.91
C THR A 157 -1.25 8.45 -4.34
N LEU A 158 -1.39 7.25 -4.94
CA LEU A 158 -0.93 6.98 -6.30
C LEU A 158 -1.70 7.79 -7.34
N VAL A 159 -3.03 7.81 -7.29
CA VAL A 159 -3.87 8.55 -8.26
C VAL A 159 -3.52 10.03 -8.29
N PHE A 160 -3.45 10.69 -7.12
CA PHE A 160 -3.15 12.12 -7.07
C PHE A 160 -1.69 12.44 -7.38
N THR A 161 -0.75 11.56 -7.03
CA THR A 161 0.64 11.69 -7.46
C THR A 161 0.75 11.62 -8.99
N GLY A 162 0.08 10.65 -9.61
CA GLY A 162 0.06 10.51 -11.06
C GLY A 162 -0.55 11.73 -11.76
N PHE A 163 -1.65 12.25 -11.23
CA PHE A 163 -2.28 13.48 -11.74
C PHE A 163 -1.38 14.70 -11.66
N ILE A 164 -0.63 14.88 -10.57
CA ILE A 164 0.37 15.97 -10.49
C ILE A 164 1.46 15.78 -11.54
N GLY A 165 1.89 14.53 -11.76
CA GLY A 165 2.80 14.21 -12.85
C GLY A 165 2.29 14.56 -14.26
N LEU A 166 0.97 14.77 -14.42
CA LEU A 166 0.32 15.22 -15.65
C LEU A 166 -0.01 16.73 -15.64
N GLY A 167 0.44 17.47 -14.64
CA GLY A 167 0.25 18.93 -14.53
C GLY A 167 -0.97 19.37 -13.72
N VAL A 168 -1.65 18.47 -13.00
CA VAL A 168 -2.66 18.87 -12.01
C VAL A 168 -1.99 19.62 -10.86
N PRO A 169 -2.62 20.67 -10.28
CA PRO A 169 -2.02 21.43 -9.18
C PRO A 169 -1.62 20.57 -7.98
N GLN A 170 -0.42 20.85 -7.45
CA GLN A 170 0.14 20.16 -6.27
C GLN A 170 -0.77 20.23 -5.03
N THR A 171 -1.57 21.30 -4.91
CA THR A 171 -2.56 21.48 -3.85
C THR A 171 -3.55 20.32 -3.72
N ALA A 172 -3.85 19.62 -4.82
CA ALA A 172 -4.73 18.46 -4.81
C ALA A 172 -4.14 17.31 -3.97
N LEU A 173 -2.85 17.00 -4.13
CA LEU A 173 -2.18 15.98 -3.32
C LEU A 173 -2.00 16.43 -1.88
N LEU A 174 -1.70 17.71 -1.64
CA LEU A 174 -1.60 18.25 -0.28
C LEU A 174 -2.90 18.01 0.50
N VAL A 175 -4.04 18.36 -0.09
CA VAL A 175 -5.36 18.13 0.51
C VAL A 175 -5.58 16.65 0.77
N VAL A 176 -5.31 15.79 -0.21
CA VAL A 176 -5.51 14.34 -0.09
C VAL A 176 -4.63 13.72 1.00
N LEU A 177 -3.34 14.02 1.03
CA LEU A 177 -2.43 13.51 2.06
C LEU A 177 -2.80 14.02 3.45
N THR A 178 -3.25 15.27 3.56
CA THR A 178 -3.70 15.82 4.85
C THR A 178 -4.95 15.11 5.35
N LEU A 179 -5.92 14.83 4.47
CA LEU A 179 -7.13 14.06 4.82
C LEU A 179 -6.79 12.62 5.18
N LEU A 180 -5.88 11.98 4.45
CA LEU A 180 -5.39 10.63 4.74
C LEU A 180 -4.66 10.55 6.09
N ALA A 181 -3.83 11.55 6.40
CA ALA A 181 -3.17 11.67 7.70
C ALA A 181 -4.21 11.79 8.83
N ALA A 182 -5.21 12.68 8.68
CA ALA A 182 -6.27 12.83 9.67
C ALA A 182 -7.07 11.53 9.87
N ALA A 183 -7.46 10.87 8.78
CA ALA A 183 -8.20 9.60 8.83
C ALA A 183 -7.36 8.46 9.47
N SER A 184 -6.06 8.43 9.19
CA SER A 184 -5.13 7.47 9.79
C SER A 184 -4.95 7.72 11.30
N LEU A 185 -4.87 8.98 11.73
CA LEU A 185 -4.81 9.34 13.14
C LEU A 185 -6.08 8.92 13.88
N ILE A 186 -7.25 9.18 13.31
CA ILE A 186 -8.54 8.73 13.86
C ILE A 186 -8.54 7.20 13.99
N THR A 187 -8.04 6.49 12.99
CA THR A 187 -7.95 5.02 13.01
C THR A 187 -7.00 4.51 14.10
N VAL A 188 -5.84 5.16 14.30
CA VAL A 188 -4.92 4.85 15.41
C VAL A 188 -5.65 4.96 16.75
N ILE A 189 -6.36 6.07 16.97
CA ILE A 189 -7.11 6.31 18.21
C ILE A 189 -8.21 5.26 18.40
N GLN A 190 -8.97 4.95 17.35
CA GLN A 190 -10.02 3.92 17.37
C GLN A 190 -9.46 2.55 17.79
N ARG A 191 -8.35 2.12 17.17
CA ARG A 191 -7.72 0.82 17.49
C ARG A 191 -7.23 0.77 18.93
N ILE A 192 -6.55 1.82 19.40
CA ILE A 192 -6.08 1.91 20.79
C ILE A 192 -7.27 1.84 21.76
N ALA A 193 -8.33 2.61 21.50
CA ALA A 193 -9.53 2.61 22.34
C ALA A 193 -10.22 1.24 22.36
N THR A 194 -10.28 0.54 21.22
CA THR A 194 -10.82 -0.82 21.14
C THR A 194 -10.02 -1.81 22.00
N VAL A 195 -8.69 -1.77 21.93
CA VAL A 195 -7.82 -2.65 22.76
C VAL A 195 -7.97 -2.34 24.24
N ILE A 196 -7.97 -1.06 24.64
CA ILE A 196 -8.15 -0.66 26.04
C ILE A 196 -9.49 -1.15 26.60
N ARG A 197 -10.55 -1.20 25.79
CA ARG A 197 -11.86 -1.73 26.21
C ARG A 197 -11.88 -3.24 26.37
N GLN A 198 -11.08 -3.98 25.60
CA GLN A 198 -10.98 -5.44 25.73
C GLN A 198 -10.08 -5.87 26.88
N ALA A 199 -9.09 -5.06 27.25
CA ALA A 199 -8.17 -5.33 28.35
C ALA A 199 -8.74 -5.00 29.74
N ARG A 200 -9.91 -4.37 29.80
CA ARG A 200 -10.64 -4.06 31.03
C ARG A 200 -11.77 -5.07 31.24
#